data_AF-A0A2D6E4T7-F1
#
_entry.id   AF-A0A2D6E4T7-F1
#
_cell.length_a   1.000
_cell.length_b   1.000
_cell.length_c   1.000
_cell.angle_alpha   90.00
_cell.angle_beta   90.00
_cell.angle_gamma   90.00
#
_symmetry.space_group_name_H-M   'P 1'
#
loop_
_entity.id
_entity.type
_entity.pdbx_description
1 polymer ?
#
loop_
_entity_poly.entity_id
_entity_poly.type
_entity_poly.pdbx_seq_one_letter_code
_entity_poly.pdbx_strand_id
1 'polypeptide(L)'
;MSKNYKHATTGQACNAGQYIAEMMCVREAESVNEGMPAHKLWNTTKWKNKYRSQVTKAYQLLKTYHEIAIINALKTSEGKKIYSLRNSRLKSILDREQKKLDKINAREIQKVAYKDTSKAKPMKPYGKTSTISNLRDKLDK
;
A
#
# COMPACT_ATOMS: atom_id res chain seq x y z
N MET A 1 -2.37 1.26 15.05
CA MET A 1 -1.22 2.20 14.95
C MET A 1 -1.70 3.51 14.33
N SER A 2 -1.64 4.62 15.07
CA SER A 2 -1.85 5.95 14.50
C SER A 2 -0.73 6.23 13.49
N LYS A 3 -1.07 6.43 12.21
CA LYS A 3 -0.07 6.73 11.19
C LYS A 3 0.20 8.23 11.21
N ASN A 4 1.46 8.59 11.46
CA ASN A 4 1.90 9.98 11.44
C ASN A 4 2.26 10.37 10.00
N TYR A 5 1.27 10.84 9.24
CA TYR A 5 1.54 11.48 7.95
C TYR A 5 2.19 12.83 8.17
N LYS A 6 3.05 13.23 7.24
CA LYS A 6 3.72 14.54 7.25
C LYS A 6 3.56 15.22 5.91
N HIS A 7 3.40 16.53 5.96
CA HIS A 7 3.39 17.36 4.76
C HIS A 7 4.72 17.26 4.02
N ALA A 8 4.67 17.13 2.70
CA ALA A 8 5.87 17.06 1.87
C ALA A 8 6.61 18.41 1.81
N THR A 9 5.88 19.52 1.83
CA THR A 9 6.44 20.88 1.73
C THR A 9 6.89 21.45 3.08
N THR A 10 6.23 21.10 4.19
CA THR A 10 6.51 21.71 5.51
C THR A 10 7.07 20.73 6.54
N GLY A 11 6.99 19.41 6.31
CA GLY A 11 7.38 18.39 7.28
C GLY A 11 6.49 18.29 8.52
N GLN A 12 5.45 19.12 8.63
CA GLN A 12 4.52 19.13 9.76
C GLN A 12 3.58 17.92 9.71
N ALA A 13 3.14 17.44 10.87
CA ALA A 13 2.16 16.36 10.94
C ALA A 13 0.86 16.76 10.26
N CYS A 14 0.28 15.84 9.47
CA CYS A 14 -0.92 16.10 8.70
C CYS A 14 -1.87 14.89 8.68
N ASN A 15 -3.08 15.12 8.21
CA ASN A 15 -4.07 14.07 8.01
C ASN A 15 -3.81 13.34 6.67
N ALA A 16 -4.25 12.08 6.54
CA ALA A 16 -4.17 11.31 5.31
C ALA A 16 -4.72 12.06 4.09
N GLY A 17 -5.86 12.74 4.24
CA GLY A 17 -6.48 13.51 3.15
C GLY A 17 -5.61 14.68 2.67
N GLN A 18 -4.96 15.38 3.61
CA GLN A 18 -4.04 16.48 3.31
C GLN A 18 -2.77 15.97 2.63
N TYR A 19 -2.20 14.88 3.12
CA TYR A 19 -1.05 14.21 2.51
C TYR A 19 -1.32 13.79 1.06
N ILE A 20 -2.48 13.17 0.81
CA ILE A 20 -2.90 12.75 -0.54
C ILE A 20 -3.06 13.97 -1.45
N ALA A 21 -3.70 15.04 -0.97
CA ALA A 21 -3.90 16.25 -1.77
C ALA A 21 -2.59 16.94 -2.13
N GLU A 22 -1.66 17.05 -1.18
CA GLU A 22 -0.33 17.63 -1.41
C GLU A 22 0.47 16.78 -2.40
N MET A 23 0.42 15.45 -2.30
CA MET A 23 1.05 14.55 -3.26
C MET A 23 0.57 14.82 -4.69
N MET A 24 -0.72 15.14 -4.89
CA MET A 24 -1.24 15.49 -6.22
C MET A 24 -0.74 16.84 -6.70
N CYS A 25 -0.74 17.86 -5.85
CA CYS A 25 -0.25 19.18 -6.21
C CYS A 25 1.24 19.16 -6.58
N VAL A 26 2.07 18.42 -5.83
CA VAL A 26 3.50 18.27 -6.14
C VAL A 26 3.69 17.60 -7.50
N ARG A 27 3.00 16.49 -7.78
CA ARG A 27 3.08 15.81 -9.08
C ARG A 27 2.62 16.69 -10.24
N GLU A 28 1.54 17.44 -10.03
CA GLU A 28 1.05 18.37 -11.05
C GLU A 28 2.11 19.44 -11.33
N ALA A 29 2.75 20.00 -10.30
CA ALA A 29 3.83 20.98 -10.43
C ALA A 29 5.07 20.42 -11.17
N GLU A 30 5.46 19.19 -10.85
CA GLU A 30 6.51 18.46 -11.55
C GLU A 30 6.17 18.26 -13.03
N SER A 31 4.91 17.92 -13.34
CA SER A 31 4.48 17.68 -14.73
C SER A 31 4.49 18.92 -15.60
N VAL A 32 4.34 20.11 -15.00
CA VAL A 32 4.38 21.40 -15.70
C VAL A 32 5.77 22.06 -15.66
N ASN A 33 6.79 21.36 -15.16
CA ASN A 33 8.16 21.87 -14.99
C ASN A 33 8.26 23.14 -14.11
N GLU A 34 7.34 23.33 -13.18
CA GLU A 34 7.39 24.46 -12.22
C GLU A 34 8.28 24.15 -11.00
N GLY A 35 8.76 22.91 -10.89
CA GLY A 35 9.53 22.43 -9.76
C GLY A 35 8.67 22.18 -8.53
N MET A 36 9.31 22.16 -7.36
CA MET A 36 8.62 21.89 -6.10
C MET A 36 7.76 23.10 -5.69
N PRO A 37 6.48 22.92 -5.32
CA PRO A 37 5.65 24.00 -4.81
C PRO A 37 6.28 24.69 -3.59
N ALA A 38 5.97 25.98 -3.42
CA ALA A 38 6.48 26.79 -2.31
C ALA A 38 6.17 26.18 -0.93
N HIS A 39 7.01 26.53 0.06
CA HIS A 39 6.78 26.21 1.47
C HIS A 39 5.38 26.69 1.90
N LYS A 40 4.52 25.77 2.37
CA LYS A 40 3.07 25.98 2.58
C LYS A 40 2.34 26.34 1.27
N LEU A 41 2.21 25.37 0.37
CA LEU A 41 1.58 25.52 -0.95
C LEU A 41 0.22 26.26 -0.94
N TRP A 42 -0.57 26.13 0.14
CA TRP A 42 -1.89 26.76 0.29
C TRP A 42 -1.84 28.28 0.50
N ASN A 43 -0.67 28.87 0.74
CA ASN A 43 -0.49 30.31 0.82
C ASN A 43 -0.37 30.96 -0.56
N THR A 44 -0.04 30.19 -1.60
CA THR A 44 0.12 30.72 -2.96
C THR A 44 -1.21 30.76 -3.70
N THR A 45 -1.53 31.86 -4.37
CA THR A 45 -2.80 32.04 -5.10
C THR A 45 -3.02 30.96 -6.15
N LYS A 46 -1.94 30.51 -6.79
CA LYS A 46 -1.95 29.48 -7.83
C LYS A 46 -2.38 28.10 -7.31
N TRP A 47 -1.82 27.67 -6.19
CA TRP A 47 -2.04 26.31 -5.66
C TRP A 47 -3.15 26.23 -4.61
N LYS A 48 -3.50 27.34 -3.95
CA LYS A 48 -4.52 27.38 -2.90
C LYS A 48 -5.85 26.75 -3.32
N ASN A 49 -6.39 27.16 -4.48
CA ASN A 49 -7.67 26.65 -4.97
C ASN A 49 -7.58 25.18 -5.42
N LYS A 50 -6.48 24.82 -6.10
CA LYS A 50 -6.22 23.43 -6.51
C LYS A 50 -6.12 22.50 -5.32
N TYR A 51 -5.32 22.87 -4.33
CA TYR A 51 -5.16 22.11 -3.09
C TYR A 51 -6.48 21.93 -2.35
N ARG A 52 -7.25 23.01 -2.15
CA ARG A 52 -8.57 22.92 -1.49
C ARG A 52 -9.52 21.96 -2.21
N SER A 53 -9.52 21.97 -3.55
CA SER A 53 -10.30 21.06 -4.38
C SER A 53 -9.84 19.60 -4.19
N GLN A 54 -8.53 19.36 -4.24
CA GLN A 54 -7.96 18.02 -4.03
C GLN A 54 -8.21 17.50 -2.60
N VAL A 55 -8.11 18.34 -1.57
CA VAL A 55 -8.42 17.98 -0.18
C VAL A 55 -9.87 17.54 -0.05
N THR A 56 -10.80 18.31 -0.59
CA THR A 56 -12.23 17.95 -0.59
C THR A 56 -12.45 16.58 -1.25
N LYS A 57 -11.79 16.35 -2.40
CA LYS A 57 -11.93 15.09 -3.12
C LYS A 57 -11.27 13.92 -2.40
N ALA A 58 -10.13 14.14 -1.76
CA ALA A 58 -9.45 13.13 -0.94
C ALA A 58 -10.33 12.67 0.22
N TYR A 59 -10.97 13.59 0.94
CA TYR A 59 -11.92 13.23 2.00
C TYR A 59 -13.15 12.49 1.47
N GLN A 60 -13.64 12.81 0.27
CA GLN A 60 -14.70 12.02 -0.36
C GLN A 60 -14.24 10.57 -0.63
N LEU A 61 -13.01 10.37 -1.11
CA LEU A 61 -12.46 9.04 -1.37
C LEU A 61 -12.21 8.26 -0.07
N LEU A 62 -11.76 8.93 1.00
CA LEU A 62 -11.54 8.33 2.31
C LEU A 62 -12.82 7.80 2.97
N LYS A 63 -14.00 8.26 2.54
CA LYS A 63 -15.28 7.68 2.99
C LYS A 63 -15.56 6.30 2.41
N THR A 64 -14.98 5.99 1.25
CA THR A 64 -15.25 4.75 0.50
C THR A 64 -14.09 3.77 0.55
N TYR A 65 -12.85 4.28 0.56
CA TYR A 65 -11.64 3.50 0.49
C TYR A 65 -10.76 3.73 1.71
N HIS A 66 -10.03 2.69 2.09
CA HIS A 66 -9.04 2.82 3.14
C HIS A 66 -7.85 3.68 2.66
N GLU A 67 -7.37 4.58 3.50
CA GLU A 67 -6.24 5.49 3.23
C GLU A 67 -5.01 4.82 2.59
N ILE A 68 -4.65 3.61 3.04
CA ILE A 68 -3.50 2.86 2.49
C ILE A 68 -3.78 2.45 1.04
N ALA A 69 -5.01 2.00 0.76
CA ALA A 69 -5.39 1.61 -0.60
C ALA A 69 -5.28 2.80 -1.56
N ILE A 70 -5.68 4.00 -1.11
CA ILE A 70 -5.55 5.22 -1.90
C ILE A 70 -4.08 5.56 -2.16
N ILE A 71 -3.24 5.57 -1.13
CA ILE A 71 -1.81 5.89 -1.28
C ILE A 71 -1.11 4.85 -2.17
N ASN A 72 -1.40 3.57 -1.99
CA ASN A 72 -0.84 2.51 -2.82
C ASN A 72 -1.29 2.64 -4.28
N ALA A 73 -2.57 2.94 -4.52
CA ALA A 73 -3.10 3.20 -5.85
C ALA A 73 -2.34 4.34 -6.54
N LEU A 74 -2.11 5.44 -5.83
CA LEU A 74 -1.36 6.58 -6.35
C LEU A 74 0.13 6.28 -6.58
N LYS A 75 0.72 5.28 -5.90
CA LYS A 75 2.12 4.86 -6.09
C LYS A 75 2.32 3.87 -7.23
N THR A 76 1.25 3.24 -7.74
CA THR A 76 1.33 2.35 -8.92
C THR A 76 1.81 3.08 -10.18
N SER A 77 2.35 2.36 -11.16
CA SER A 77 2.79 2.93 -12.44
C SER A 77 1.68 3.68 -13.17
N GLU A 78 0.44 3.18 -13.08
CA GLU A 78 -0.75 3.83 -13.63
C GLU A 78 -1.15 5.06 -12.80
N GLY A 79 -1.14 4.95 -11.47
CA GLY A 79 -1.48 6.04 -10.56
C GLY A 79 -0.50 7.21 -10.58
N LYS A 80 0.78 6.98 -10.90
CA LYS A 80 1.79 8.04 -11.09
C LYS A 80 1.45 8.99 -12.25
N LYS A 81 0.73 8.50 -13.26
CA LYS A 81 0.31 9.31 -14.42
C LYS A 81 -0.97 10.12 -14.17
N ILE A 82 -1.55 10.00 -12.98
CA ILE A 82 -2.78 10.69 -12.59
C ILE A 82 -2.43 11.91 -11.73
N TYR A 83 -2.81 13.09 -12.21
CA TYR A 83 -2.57 14.37 -11.54
C TYR A 83 -3.82 14.91 -10.82
N SER A 84 -4.96 14.21 -10.91
CA SER A 84 -6.22 14.65 -10.30
C SER A 84 -7.03 13.49 -9.72
N LEU A 85 -7.51 13.67 -8.48
CA LEU A 85 -8.34 12.68 -7.79
C LEU A 85 -9.76 12.54 -8.40
N ARG A 86 -10.13 13.42 -9.34
CA ARG A 86 -11.40 13.33 -10.07
C ARG A 86 -11.31 12.44 -11.32
N ASN A 87 -10.12 11.98 -11.70
CA ASN A 87 -9.94 11.17 -12.89
C ASN A 87 -10.74 9.86 -12.79
N SER A 88 -11.55 9.53 -13.81
CA SER A 88 -12.38 8.34 -13.85
C SER A 88 -11.56 7.04 -13.79
N ARG A 89 -10.36 7.03 -14.35
CA ARG A 89 -9.43 5.88 -14.32
C ARG A 89 -8.93 5.56 -12.92
N LEU A 90 -8.98 6.51 -11.98
CA LEU A 90 -8.51 6.30 -10.62
C LEU A 90 -9.38 5.27 -9.89
N LYS A 91 -10.68 5.20 -10.19
CA LYS A 91 -11.62 4.32 -9.50
C LYS A 91 -11.26 2.84 -9.66
N SER A 92 -10.94 2.40 -10.88
CA SER A 92 -10.57 0.99 -11.12
C SER A 92 -9.25 0.60 -10.43
N ILE A 93 -8.30 1.54 -10.35
CA ILE A 93 -7.04 1.33 -9.64
C ILE A 93 -7.30 1.22 -8.13
N LEU A 94 -8.14 2.10 -7.58
CA LEU A 94 -8.54 2.08 -6.16
C LEU A 94 -9.22 0.76 -5.80
N ASP A 95 -10.19 0.31 -6.60
CA ASP A 95 -10.90 -0.95 -6.36
C ASP A 95 -9.94 -2.15 -6.36
N ARG A 96 -8.94 -2.15 -7.24
CA ARG A 96 -7.91 -3.19 -7.30
C ARG A 96 -7.04 -3.19 -6.05
N GLU A 97 -6.57 -2.02 -5.60
CA GLU A 97 -5.73 -1.91 -4.41
C GLU A 97 -6.49 -2.16 -3.11
N GLN A 98 -7.77 -1.76 -3.04
CA GLN A 98 -8.64 -2.08 -1.89
C GLN A 98 -8.81 -3.60 -1.77
N LYS A 99 -9.15 -4.30 -2.86
CA LYS A 99 -9.26 -5.76 -2.86
C LYS A 99 -7.96 -6.46 -2.44
N LYS A 100 -6.80 -5.91 -2.82
CA LYS A 100 -5.50 -6.45 -2.37
C LYS A 100 -5.33 -6.26 -0.86
N LEU A 101 -5.66 -5.08 -0.34
CA LEU A 101 -5.60 -4.78 1.09
C LEU A 101 -6.52 -5.70 1.90
N ASP A 102 -7.76 -5.89 1.44
CA ASP A 102 -8.74 -6.76 2.11
C ASP A 102 -8.25 -8.21 2.16
N LYS A 103 -7.62 -8.70 1.09
CA LYS A 103 -6.99 -10.04 1.06
C LYS A 103 -5.82 -10.16 2.05
N ILE A 104 -5.01 -9.10 2.20
CA ILE A 104 -3.91 -9.09 3.17
C ILE A 104 -4.46 -9.15 4.59
N ASN A 105 -5.42 -8.29 4.92
CA ASN A 105 -6.06 -8.26 6.23
C ASN A 105 -6.74 -9.61 6.55
N ALA A 106 -7.43 -10.22 5.58
CA ALA A 106 -8.04 -11.54 5.75
C ALA A 106 -7.01 -12.64 6.03
N ARG A 107 -5.85 -12.61 5.37
CA ARG A 107 -4.75 -13.55 5.63
C ARG A 107 -4.12 -13.36 7.00
N GLU A 108 -3.97 -12.12 7.45
CA GLU A 108 -3.43 -11.82 8.79
C GLU A 108 -4.35 -12.36 9.89
N ILE A 109 -5.67 -12.24 9.72
CA ILE A 109 -6.67 -12.83 10.63
C ILE A 109 -6.53 -14.37 10.71
N GLN A 110 -6.23 -15.02 9.59
CA GLN A 110 -6.11 -16.49 9.52
C GLN A 110 -4.77 -17.04 10.07
N LYS A 111 -3.77 -16.20 10.33
CA LYS A 111 -2.41 -16.65 10.73
C LYS A 111 -2.26 -17.05 12.20
N VAL A 112 -3.32 -17.08 13.00
CA VAL A 112 -3.25 -17.46 14.42
C VAL A 112 -3.74 -18.90 14.62
N ALA A 113 -2.99 -19.86 14.09
CA ALA A 113 -3.04 -21.26 14.52
C ALA A 113 -1.68 -21.91 14.26
N TYR A 114 -0.70 -21.61 15.12
CA TYR A 114 0.56 -22.35 15.15
C TYR A 114 0.24 -23.80 15.52
N LYS A 115 0.32 -24.72 14.56
CA LYS A 115 0.32 -26.16 14.84
C LYS A 115 1.76 -26.53 15.17
N ASP A 116 2.03 -26.78 16.44
CA ASP A 116 3.31 -27.29 16.90
C ASP A 116 3.55 -28.69 16.31
N THR A 117 4.45 -28.79 15.34
CA THR A 117 4.85 -30.05 14.70
C THR A 117 6.09 -30.67 15.36
N SER A 118 6.51 -30.23 16.55
CA SER A 118 7.69 -30.75 17.25
C SER A 118 7.65 -32.26 17.50
N LYS A 119 6.45 -32.88 17.56
CA LYS A 119 6.27 -34.33 17.69
C LYS A 119 5.94 -35.05 16.38
N ALA A 120 5.98 -34.37 15.24
CA ALA A 120 5.72 -35.00 13.94
C ALA A 120 6.87 -35.95 13.58
N LYS A 121 6.53 -37.15 13.10
CA LYS A 121 7.53 -38.09 12.58
C LYS A 121 8.30 -37.43 11.43
N PRO A 122 9.63 -37.63 11.31
CA PRO A 122 10.39 -37.10 10.20
C PRO A 122 9.79 -37.59 8.88
N MET A 123 9.67 -36.69 7.89
CA MET A 123 9.18 -37.07 6.57
C MET A 123 10.13 -38.11 5.95
N LYS A 124 9.55 -39.07 5.22
CA LYS A 124 10.34 -40.00 4.43
C LYS A 124 11.16 -39.19 3.40
N PRO A 125 12.44 -39.53 3.19
CA PRO A 125 13.25 -38.85 2.19
C PRO A 125 12.62 -39.00 0.80
N TYR A 126 12.68 -37.93 0.01
CA TYR A 126 12.16 -37.93 -1.36
C TYR A 126 13.13 -38.68 -2.29
N GLY A 127 12.61 -39.58 -3.13
CA GLY A 127 13.38 -40.36 -4.10
C GLY A 127 13.56 -41.83 -3.73
N LYS A 128 14.29 -42.58 -4.57
CA LYS A 128 14.58 -44.00 -4.32
C LYS A 128 15.57 -44.12 -3.17
N THR A 129 15.22 -44.92 -2.17
CA THR A 129 16.10 -45.20 -1.04
C THR A 129 17.31 -45.99 -1.51
N SER A 130 18.50 -45.57 -1.06
CA SER A 130 19.74 -46.28 -1.37
C SER A 130 19.73 -47.69 -0.76
N THR A 131 20.47 -48.61 -1.36
CA THR A 131 20.60 -50.00 -0.87
C THR A 131 21.08 -50.04 0.59
N ILE A 132 21.95 -49.11 0.96
CA ILE A 132 22.49 -48.97 2.32
C ILE A 132 21.42 -48.45 3.30
N SER A 133 20.58 -47.49 2.89
CA SER A 133 19.46 -47.02 3.71
C SER A 133 18.44 -48.14 3.97
N ASN A 134 18.14 -48.95 2.96
CA ASN A 134 17.23 -50.10 3.10
C ASN A 134 17.80 -51.20 4.01
N LEU A 135 19.13 -51.33 4.08
CA LEU A 135 19.79 -52.30 4.96
C LEU A 135 19.72 -51.86 6.43
N ARG A 136 19.95 -50.57 6.71
CA ARG A 136 19.82 -49.98 8.06
C ARG A 136 18.39 -50.15 8.60
N ASP A 137 17.37 -49.79 7.82
CA ASP A 137 15.96 -49.91 8.24
C ASP A 137 15.52 -51.36 8.55
N LYS A 138 16.23 -52.37 8.02
CA LYS A 138 15.94 -53.79 8.30
C LYS A 138 16.64 -54.32 9.56
N LEU A 139 17.71 -53.67 10.01
CA LEU A 139 18.47 -54.06 11.20
C LEU A 139 17.91 -53.41 12.48
N ASP A 140 17.28 -52.25 12.35
CA ASP A 140 16.66 -51.49 13.46
C ASP A 140 15.19 -51.92 13.75
N LYS A 141 14.73 -53.06 13.21
CA LYS A 141 13.40 -53.66 13.44
C LYS A 141 13.48 -54.90 14.32
#